data_AF-A0A1B2RVB0-F1
#
_entry.id   AF-A0A1B2RVB0-F1
#
_cell.length_a   1.000
_cell.length_b   1.000
_cell.length_c   1.000
_cell.angle_alpha   90.00
_cell.angle_beta   90.00
_cell.angle_gamma   90.00
#
_symmetry.space_group_name_H-M   'P 1'
#
loop_
_entity.id
_entity.type
_entity.pdbx_description
1 polymer ?
#
loop_
_entity_poly.entity_id
_entity_poly.type
_entity_poly.pdbx_seq_one_letter_code
_entity_poly.pdbx_strand_id
1 'polypeptide(L)'
;DLSLYDQVRLLESCWMEVLMVGLMWRSIDHPGKLIFAPDLVLDRDEGKCVEGILEIFDMLLAMTSRLRELKLQHKEYLCVKAM
;
A
#
# COMPACT_ATOMS: atom_id res chain seq x y z
N ASP A 1 24.26 5.70 -12.10
CA ASP A 1 24.05 4.97 -10.84
C ASP A 1 24.22 5.88 -9.64
N LEU A 2 23.43 5.64 -8.60
CA LEU A 2 23.49 6.35 -7.32
C LEU A 2 24.58 5.76 -6.43
N SER A 3 25.18 6.59 -5.57
CA SER A 3 26.11 6.09 -4.55
C SER A 3 25.39 5.17 -3.55
N LEU A 4 26.12 4.29 -2.87
CA LEU A 4 25.52 3.44 -1.82
C LEU A 4 24.86 4.29 -0.72
N TYR A 5 25.47 5.42 -0.37
CA TYR A 5 24.92 6.36 0.61
C TYR A 5 23.55 6.89 0.17
N ASP A 6 23.42 7.32 -1.09
CA ASP A 6 22.16 7.84 -1.60
C ASP A 6 21.10 6.74 -1.73
N GLN A 7 21.50 5.52 -2.11
CA GLN A 7 20.58 4.36 -2.17
C GLN A 7 19.98 4.05 -0.79
N VAL A 8 20.81 3.98 0.25
CA VAL A 8 20.35 3.74 1.63
C VAL A 8 19.43 4.87 2.08
N ARG A 9 19.84 6.13 1.86
CA ARG A 9 19.05 7.29 2.28
C ARG A 9 17.67 7.34 1.62
N LEU A 10 17.59 7.00 0.33
CA LEU A 10 16.30 6.93 -0.38
C LEU A 10 15.42 5.84 0.23
N LEU A 11 15.94 4.63 0.44
CA LEU A 11 15.18 3.54 1.05
C LEU A 11 14.71 3.89 2.47
N GLU A 12 15.58 4.47 3.30
CA GLU A 12 15.22 4.92 4.65
C GLU A 12 14.08 5.96 4.63
N SER A 13 14.02 6.80 3.60
CA SER A 13 12.97 7.81 3.47
C SER A 13 11.64 7.28 2.96
N CYS A 14 11.62 6.28 2.08
CA CYS A 14 10.40 5.86 1.35
C CYS A 14 9.93 4.42 1.61
N TRP A 15 10.63 3.63 2.42
CA TRP A 15 10.33 2.19 2.59
C TRP A 15 8.86 1.93 2.95
N MET A 16 8.26 2.75 3.82
CA MET A 16 6.88 2.58 4.24
C MET A 16 5.92 2.87 3.09
N GLU A 17 6.15 3.92 2.31
CA GLU A 17 5.34 4.29 1.15
C GLU A 17 5.35 3.17 0.09
N VAL A 18 6.54 2.61 -0.18
CA VAL A 18 6.72 1.47 -1.10
C VAL A 18 5.91 0.25 -0.62
N LEU A 19 5.92 -0.04 0.68
CA LEU A 19 5.13 -1.13 1.25
C LEU A 19 3.63 -0.87 1.13
N MET A 20 3.17 0.36 1.40
CA MET A 20 1.75 0.72 1.32
C MET A 20 1.23 0.66 -0.12
N VAL A 21 1.99 1.17 -1.10
CA VAL A 21 1.65 1.04 -2.52
C VAL A 21 1.57 -0.43 -2.94
N GLY A 22 2.49 -1.27 -2.46
CA GLY A 22 2.42 -2.72 -2.67
C GLY A 22 1.18 -3.36 -2.04
N LEU A 23 0.80 -2.96 -0.83
CA LEU A 23 -0.39 -3.45 -0.14
C LEU A 23 -1.68 -3.08 -0.88
N MET A 24 -1.82 -1.81 -1.29
CA MET A 24 -2.98 -1.34 -2.04
C MET A 24 -3.12 -2.08 -3.37
N TRP A 25 -2.02 -2.28 -4.10
CA TRP A 25 -2.03 -3.02 -5.35
C TRP A 25 -2.50 -4.47 -5.19
N ARG A 26 -1.98 -5.20 -4.19
CA ARG A 26 -2.44 -6.58 -3.89
C ARG A 26 -3.90 -6.64 -3.47
N SER A 27 -4.45 -5.52 -2.98
CA SER A 27 -5.82 -5.45 -2.45
C SER A 27 -6.83 -4.87 -3.44
N ILE A 28 -6.40 -4.50 -4.65
CA ILE A 28 -7.21 -3.71 -5.60
C ILE A 28 -8.53 -4.41 -5.97
N ASP A 29 -8.48 -5.74 -6.13
CA ASP A 29 -9.62 -6.58 -6.49
C ASP A 29 -10.41 -7.10 -5.26
N HIS A 30 -10.09 -6.61 -4.06
CA HIS A 30 -10.72 -7.03 -2.80
C HIS A 30 -11.36 -5.83 -2.08
N PRO A 31 -12.56 -5.38 -2.49
CA PRO A 31 -13.25 -4.25 -1.87
C PRO A 31 -13.40 -4.41 -0.35
N GLY A 32 -13.04 -3.36 0.40
CA GLY A 32 -13.18 -3.30 1.86
C GLY A 32 -12.17 -4.13 2.66
N LYS A 33 -11.18 -4.73 1.98
CA LYS A 33 -10.17 -5.59 2.62
C LYS A 33 -8.76 -5.15 2.22
N LEU A 34 -7.80 -5.36 3.12
CA LEU A 34 -6.37 -5.22 2.87
C LEU A 34 -5.69 -6.59 2.94
N ILE A 35 -4.97 -6.94 1.87
CA ILE A 35 -4.27 -8.22 1.71
C ILE A 35 -2.80 -8.05 2.11
N PHE A 36 -2.52 -8.14 3.41
CA PHE A 36 -1.17 -8.04 3.94
C PHE A 36 -0.31 -9.21 3.44
N ALA A 37 -0.85 -10.43 3.53
CA ALA A 37 -0.25 -11.67 3.02
C ALA A 37 -1.37 -12.63 2.56
N PRO A 38 -1.06 -13.72 1.84
CA PRO A 38 -2.08 -14.70 1.41
C PRO A 38 -2.92 -15.29 2.56
N ASP A 39 -2.34 -15.37 3.75
CA ASP A 39 -2.92 -15.90 4.98
C ASP A 39 -3.28 -14.80 6.01
N LEU A 40 -3.05 -13.53 5.67
CA LEU A 40 -3.36 -12.37 6.51
C LEU A 40 -4.14 -11.34 5.69
N VAL A 41 -5.46 -11.50 5.72
CA VAL A 41 -6.42 -10.58 5.13
C VAL A 41 -7.16 -9.90 6.27
N LEU A 42 -7.19 -8.57 6.26
CA LEU A 42 -7.90 -7.80 7.27
C LEU A 42 -9.02 -7.01 6.61
N ASP A 43 -10.20 -7.05 7.21
CA ASP A 43 -11.26 -6.07 6.97
C ASP A 43 -11.24 -4.92 7.99
N ARG A 44 -12.16 -3.97 7.81
CA ARG A 44 -12.24 -2.79 8.68
C ARG A 44 -12.55 -3.15 10.14
N ASP A 45 -13.33 -4.20 10.39
CA ASP A 45 -13.68 -4.59 11.75
C ASP A 45 -12.51 -5.27 12.44
N GLU A 46 -11.76 -6.11 11.72
CA GLU A 46 -10.50 -6.69 12.19
C GLU A 46 -9.44 -5.61 12.43
N GLY A 47 -9.40 -4.55 11.61
CA GLY A 47 -8.48 -3.42 11.79
C GLY A 47 -8.70 -2.61 13.09
N LYS A 48 -9.87 -2.71 13.72
CA LYS A 48 -10.15 -2.05 15.01
C LYS A 48 -9.39 -2.64 16.19
N CYS A 49 -8.80 -3.83 16.04
CA CYS A 49 -8.06 -4.48 17.13
C CYS A 49 -6.74 -3.77 17.49
N VAL A 50 -6.27 -2.84 16.66
CA VAL A 50 -5.05 -2.06 16.93
C VAL A 50 -5.36 -0.58 17.05
N GLU A 51 -5.12 -0.03 18.23
CA GLU A 51 -5.30 1.39 18.53
C GLU A 51 -4.39 2.26 17.65
N GLY A 52 -4.93 3.34 17.09
CA GLY A 52 -4.21 4.28 16.21
C GLY A 52 -4.04 3.82 14.76
N ILE A 53 -4.28 2.54 14.42
CA ILE A 53 -4.16 2.05 13.03
C ILE A 53 -5.43 2.31 12.21
N LEU A 54 -6.59 2.46 12.86
CA LEU A 54 -7.87 2.54 12.15
C LEU A 54 -7.94 3.69 11.12
N GLU A 55 -7.36 4.85 11.43
CA GLU A 55 -7.32 5.98 10.50
C GLU A 55 -6.45 5.68 9.27
N ILE A 56 -5.29 5.06 9.50
CA ILE A 56 -4.39 4.62 8.43
C ILE A 56 -5.08 3.56 7.57
N PHE A 57 -5.78 2.63 8.21
CA PHE A 57 -6.53 1.57 7.54
C PHE A 57 -7.63 2.16 6.63
N ASP A 58 -8.41 3.11 7.14
CA ASP A 58 -9.46 3.79 6.39
C ASP A 58 -8.88 4.59 5.21
N MET A 59 -7.74 5.27 5.40
CA MET A 59 -7.02 5.95 4.31
C MET A 59 -6.56 4.97 3.22
N LEU A 60 -5.97 3.83 3.60
CA LEU A 60 -5.52 2.81 2.65
C LEU A 60 -6.68 2.20 1.87
N LEU A 61 -7.81 1.91 2.52
CA LEU A 61 -9.01 1.42 1.84
C LEU A 61 -9.56 2.44 0.84
N ALA A 62 -9.64 3.72 1.23
CA ALA A 62 -10.11 4.79 0.36
C ALA A 62 -9.22 4.95 -0.88
N MET A 63 -7.90 4.96 -0.68
CA MET A 63 -6.92 5.03 -1.78
C MET A 63 -6.99 3.82 -2.69
N THR A 64 -7.10 2.61 -2.12
CA THR A 64 -7.26 1.37 -2.90
C THR A 64 -8.53 1.40 -3.75
N SER A 65 -9.65 1.91 -3.21
CA SER A 65 -10.89 2.08 -4.00
C SER A 65 -10.67 3.01 -5.18
N ARG A 66 -9.98 4.14 -4.95
CA ARG A 66 -9.68 5.11 -6.01
C ARG A 66 -8.79 4.52 -7.10
N LEU A 67 -7.77 3.72 -6.75
CA LEU A 67 -6.94 3.01 -7.73
C LEU A 67 -7.75 2.02 -8.57
N ARG A 68 -8.68 1.29 -7.94
CA ARG A 68 -9.60 0.38 -8.63
C ARG A 68 -10.53 1.14 -9.58
N GLU A 69 -11.13 2.25 -9.14
CA GLU A 69 -12.02 3.09 -9.96
C GLU A 69 -11.30 3.66 -11.19
N LEU A 70 -10.04 4.05 -11.02
CA LEU A 70 -9.17 4.50 -12.12
C LEU A 70 -8.71 3.36 -13.03
N LYS A 71 -8.99 2.09 -12.68
CA LYS A 71 -8.51 0.90 -13.39
C LYS A 71 -7.00 0.93 -13.58
N LEU A 72 -6.27 1.21 -12.51
CA LEU A 72 -4.82 1.29 -12.53
C LEU A 72 -4.22 0.03 -13.17
N GLN A 73 -3.38 0.22 -14.17
CA GLN A 73 -2.71 -0.86 -14.87
C GLN A 73 -1.42 -1.26 -14.14
N HIS A 74 -0.98 -2.50 -14.33
CA HIS A 74 0.24 -3.00 -13.70
C HIS A 74 1.47 -2.13 -14.03
N LYS A 75 1.57 -1.62 -15.27
CA LYS A 75 2.66 -0.72 -15.67
C LYS A 75 2.62 0.61 -14.92
N GLU A 76 1.43 1.18 -14.71
CA GLU A 76 1.25 2.43 -13.97
C GLU A 76 1.57 2.23 -12.48
N TYR A 77 1.16 1.10 -11.91
CA TYR A 77 1.56 0.70 -10.56
C TYR A 77 3.09 0.65 -10.38
N LEU A 78 3.81 0.03 -11.33
CA LEU A 78 5.27 -0.03 -11.27
C LEU A 78 5.90 1.36 -11.34
N CYS A 79 5.34 2.28 -12.14
CA CYS A 79 5.75 3.67 -12.17
C CYS A 79 5.52 4.36 -10.82
N VAL A 80 4.32 4.27 -10.25
CA VAL A 80 3.99 4.88 -8.94
C VAL A 80 4.90 4.36 -7.83
N LYS A 81 5.27 3.08 -7.87
CA LYS A 81 6.18 2.48 -6.87
C LYS A 81 7.64 2.96 -7.00
N ALA A 82 8.04 3.44 -8.17
CA ALA A 82 9.41 3.85 -8.46
C ALA A 82 9.64 5.37 -8.39
N MET A 83 8.57 6.16 -8.39
CA MET A 83 8.58 7.61 -8.18
C MET A 83 8.90 7.95 -6.73
#